data_AF-A0A0V0UDZ6-F1
#
_entry.id   AF-A0A0V0UDZ6-F1
#
_cell.length_a   1.000
_cell.length_b   1.000
_cell.length_c   1.000
_cell.angle_alpha   90.00
_cell.angle_beta   90.00
_cell.angle_gamma   90.00
#
_symmetry.space_group_name_H-M   'P 1'
#
loop_
_entity.id
_entity.type
_entity.pdbx_description
1 polymer ?
#
loop_
_entity_poly.entity_id
_entity_poly.type
_entity_poly.pdbx_seq_one_letter_code
_entity_poly.pdbx_strand_id
1 'polypeptide(L)'
;MQANLRKRSDEFVYPYDLGWKANFRELWRPSGDGICYPVKCGSSQYDLTIEQLEQKRQKKNFSEEYEIVRAYNGRVWAFKHGFSTCALQPWLLHEFRLPVAVGERVLVSRWSRHWMYGILMLTNCGDECNCHNIRRGWFPKSCARLVEMSVDNSLVENNNLKRKLS
;
A
#
# COMPACT_ATOMS: atom_id res chain seq x y z
N MET A 1 -15.26 -5.87 2.80
CA MET A 1 -14.07 -6.29 2.04
C MET A 1 -14.54 -6.76 0.67
N GLN A 2 -14.18 -6.08 -0.42
CA GLN A 2 -14.50 -6.57 -1.77
C GLN A 2 -13.35 -7.48 -2.23
N ALA A 3 -13.50 -8.78 -2.04
CA ALA A 3 -12.48 -9.77 -2.45
C ALA A 3 -12.38 -9.92 -3.99
N ASN A 4 -13.41 -9.51 -4.73
CA ASN A 4 -13.52 -9.68 -6.19
C ASN A 4 -12.91 -8.53 -7.01
N LEU A 5 -12.15 -7.61 -6.41
CA LEU A 5 -11.50 -6.51 -7.14
C LEU A 5 -10.37 -7.00 -8.07
N ARG A 6 -9.82 -8.19 -7.80
CA ARG A 6 -8.72 -8.79 -8.56
C ARG A 6 -9.28 -9.61 -9.72
N LYS A 7 -8.74 -9.43 -10.94
CA LYS A 7 -9.03 -10.35 -12.06
C LYS A 7 -8.49 -11.75 -11.72
N ARG A 8 -9.38 -12.73 -11.64
CA ARG A 8 -9.10 -14.14 -11.35
C ARG A 8 -9.90 -15.00 -12.33
N SER A 9 -9.42 -16.20 -12.62
CA SER A 9 -10.18 -17.22 -13.36
C SER A 9 -11.37 -17.74 -12.54
N ASP A 10 -11.15 -17.95 -11.24
CA ASP A 10 -12.11 -18.57 -10.32
C ASP A 10 -12.69 -17.57 -9.33
N GLU A 11 -13.84 -17.87 -8.70
CA GLU A 11 -14.39 -17.01 -7.65
C GLU A 11 -13.69 -17.27 -6.31
N PHE A 12 -13.50 -16.22 -5.49
CA PHE A 12 -12.98 -16.41 -4.13
C PHE A 12 -14.10 -16.83 -3.18
N VAL A 13 -14.06 -18.08 -2.72
CA VAL A 13 -14.95 -18.60 -1.68
C VAL A 13 -14.37 -18.26 -0.31
N TYR A 14 -15.15 -17.57 0.53
CA TYR A 14 -14.72 -17.24 1.89
C TYR A 14 -14.69 -18.51 2.76
N PRO A 15 -13.53 -18.93 3.30
CA PRO A 15 -13.37 -20.24 3.93
C PRO A 15 -14.11 -20.37 5.28
N TYR A 16 -14.38 -19.25 5.96
CA TYR A 16 -15.09 -19.23 7.24
C TYR A 16 -16.59 -18.91 7.10
N ASP A 17 -17.14 -19.01 5.89
CA ASP A 17 -18.59 -18.94 5.71
C ASP A 17 -19.20 -20.34 5.85
N LEU A 18 -19.59 -20.68 7.08
CA LEU A 18 -20.30 -21.93 7.41
C LEU A 18 -21.83 -21.78 7.24
N GLY A 19 -22.29 -20.60 6.79
CA GLY A 19 -23.69 -20.20 6.76
C GLY A 19 -24.13 -19.49 8.04
N TRP A 20 -25.21 -18.70 7.93
CA TRP A 20 -25.61 -17.73 8.98
C TRP A 20 -25.84 -18.36 10.37
N LYS A 21 -26.47 -19.54 10.45
CA LYS A 21 -26.75 -20.23 11.73
C LYS A 21 -25.47 -20.73 12.40
N ALA A 22 -24.52 -21.24 11.61
CA ALA A 22 -23.27 -21.78 12.13
C ALA A 22 -22.33 -20.64 12.54
N ASN A 23 -22.20 -19.60 11.70
CA ASN A 23 -21.40 -18.42 12.01
C ASN A 23 -21.91 -17.72 13.29
N PHE A 24 -23.24 -17.57 13.46
CA PHE A 24 -23.80 -16.96 14.67
C PHE A 24 -23.54 -17.79 15.93
N ARG A 25 -23.57 -19.13 15.80
CA ARG A 25 -23.22 -20.03 16.90
C ARG A 25 -21.76 -19.87 17.32
N GLU A 26 -20.84 -19.80 16.36
CA GLU A 26 -19.40 -19.59 16.63
C GLU A 26 -19.12 -18.23 17.31
N LEU A 27 -19.89 -17.19 17.01
CA LEU A 27 -19.78 -15.91 17.72
C LEU A 27 -20.19 -16.00 19.20
N TRP A 28 -21.19 -16.82 19.50
CA TRP A 28 -21.75 -16.98 20.85
C TRP A 28 -21.03 -18.04 21.69
N ARG A 29 -20.53 -19.08 21.03
CA ARG A 29 -19.80 -20.21 21.61
C ARG A 29 -18.73 -20.63 20.61
N PRO A 30 -17.55 -20.00 20.66
CA PRO A 30 -16.46 -20.35 19.77
C PRO A 30 -16.03 -21.78 20.06
N SER A 31 -16.04 -22.62 19.02
CA SER A 31 -15.69 -24.05 19.13
C SER A 31 -14.21 -24.31 18.86
N GLY A 32 -13.44 -23.28 18.51
CA GLY A 32 -12.03 -23.39 18.12
C GLY A 32 -11.04 -23.15 19.26
N ASP A 33 -9.84 -23.73 19.13
CA ASP A 33 -8.74 -23.62 20.10
C ASP A 33 -7.99 -22.26 20.03
N GLY A 34 -8.65 -21.22 19.54
CA GLY A 34 -8.10 -19.88 19.30
C GLY A 34 -7.17 -19.76 18.07
N ILE A 35 -6.60 -20.88 17.60
CA ILE A 35 -5.71 -20.95 16.42
C ILE A 35 -6.43 -21.56 15.23
N CYS A 36 -7.16 -22.66 15.46
CA CYS A 36 -7.90 -23.40 14.45
C CYS A 36 -9.39 -23.11 14.59
N TYR A 37 -10.05 -22.83 13.47
CA TYR A 37 -11.49 -22.55 13.42
C TYR A 37 -12.15 -23.47 12.40
N PRO A 38 -13.44 -23.79 12.54
CA PRO A 38 -14.14 -24.58 11.54
C PRO A 38 -14.17 -23.85 10.19
N VAL A 39 -13.77 -24.57 9.14
CA VAL A 39 -13.77 -24.08 7.76
C VAL A 39 -14.78 -24.84 6.91
N LYS A 40 -15.22 -24.19 5.83
CA LYS A 40 -16.09 -24.81 4.83
C LYS A 40 -15.40 -26.03 4.21
N CYS A 41 -16.18 -27.06 3.89
CA CYS A 41 -15.66 -28.28 3.26
C CYS A 41 -14.96 -27.96 1.93
N GLY A 42 -13.75 -28.49 1.75
CA GLY A 42 -12.92 -28.23 0.58
C GLY A 42 -12.05 -26.97 0.68
N SER A 43 -12.08 -26.25 1.81
CA SER A 43 -11.19 -25.11 2.09
C SER A 43 -10.13 -25.46 3.13
N SER A 44 -8.99 -24.79 3.06
CA SER A 44 -7.91 -24.86 4.05
C SER A 44 -8.04 -23.73 5.08
N GLN A 45 -7.51 -23.96 6.29
CA GLN A 45 -7.39 -22.95 7.36
C GLN A 45 -6.64 -21.69 6.89
N TYR A 46 -5.74 -21.82 5.91
CA TYR A 46 -4.85 -20.75 5.48
C TYR A 46 -5.29 -20.04 4.20
N ASP A 47 -6.39 -20.44 3.56
CA ASP A 47 -6.82 -19.86 2.28
C ASP A 47 -7.03 -18.34 2.37
N LEU A 48 -7.61 -17.87 3.48
CA LEU A 48 -7.78 -16.43 3.72
C LEU A 48 -6.44 -15.72 3.88
N THR A 49 -5.48 -16.33 4.57
CA THR A 49 -4.15 -15.76 4.80
C THR A 49 -3.36 -15.65 3.51
N ILE A 50 -3.41 -16.70 2.68
CA ILE A 50 -2.78 -16.72 1.36
C ILE A 50 -3.35 -15.59 0.49
N GLU A 51 -4.67 -15.45 0.48
CA GLU A 51 -5.33 -14.37 -0.26
C GLU A 51 -4.96 -12.98 0.29
N GLN A 52 -4.89 -12.80 1.61
CA GLN A 52 -4.44 -11.54 2.21
C GLN A 52 -2.98 -11.20 1.87
N LEU A 53 -2.09 -12.19 1.80
CA LEU A 53 -0.70 -11.99 1.40
C LEU A 53 -0.62 -11.52 -0.05
N GLU A 54 -1.40 -12.14 -0.94
CA GLU A 54 -1.45 -11.75 -2.34
C GLU A 54 -2.03 -10.33 -2.50
N GLN A 55 -3.10 -9.99 -1.79
CA GLN A 55 -3.64 -8.63 -1.78
C GLN A 55 -2.63 -7.60 -1.24
N LYS A 56 -1.86 -7.95 -0.22
CA LYS A 56 -0.77 -7.10 0.29
C LYS A 56 0.34 -6.91 -0.75
N ARG A 57 0.72 -7.98 -1.45
CA ARG A 57 1.73 -7.94 -2.53
C ARG A 57 1.28 -7.03 -3.67
N GLN A 58 0.04 -7.17 -4.12
CA GLN A 58 -0.51 -6.33 -5.18
C GLN A 58 -0.57 -4.86 -4.76
N LYS A 59 -1.04 -4.55 -3.55
CA LYS A 59 -1.03 -3.19 -3.01
C LYS A 59 0.39 -2.60 -2.95
N LYS A 60 1.40 -3.42 -2.65
CA LYS A 60 2.80 -2.98 -2.68
C LYS A 60 3.26 -2.67 -4.10
N ASN A 61 2.90 -3.48 -5.09
CA ASN A 61 3.27 -3.28 -6.50
C ASN A 61 2.63 -2.02 -7.13
N PHE A 62 1.45 -1.61 -6.67
CA PHE A 62 0.80 -0.37 -7.13
C PHE A 62 1.36 0.90 -6.49
N SER A 63 2.36 0.79 -5.62
CA SER A 63 2.97 1.96 -5.01
C SER A 63 4.03 2.55 -5.93
N GLU A 64 3.97 3.84 -6.17
CA GLU A 64 4.84 4.57 -7.10
C GLU A 64 5.86 5.42 -6.34
N GLU A 65 7.06 5.55 -6.89
CA GLU A 65 8.13 6.37 -6.29
C GLU A 65 8.05 7.82 -6.76
N TYR A 66 8.02 8.75 -5.80
CA TYR A 66 8.00 10.17 -6.05
C TYR A 66 9.19 10.85 -5.37
N GLU A 67 9.76 11.84 -6.04
CA GLU A 67 10.78 12.73 -5.50
C GLU A 67 10.12 14.02 -5.02
N ILE A 68 10.56 14.50 -3.86
CA ILE A 68 10.04 15.73 -3.26
C ILE A 68 10.78 16.95 -3.83
N VAL A 69 10.05 17.78 -4.56
CA VAL A 69 10.52 19.04 -5.17
C VAL A 69 10.26 20.24 -4.26
N ARG A 70 9.26 20.15 -3.36
CA ARG A 70 8.95 21.22 -2.39
C ARG A 70 8.83 20.68 -0.97
N ALA A 71 9.45 21.38 -0.02
CA ALA A 71 9.35 21.03 1.39
C ALA A 71 7.94 21.26 1.96
N TYR A 72 7.55 20.41 2.90
CA TYR A 72 6.32 20.53 3.67
C TYR A 72 6.57 20.16 5.13
N ASN A 73 6.20 21.05 6.04
CA ASN A 73 6.54 20.94 7.46
C ASN A 73 5.52 20.09 8.27
N GLY A 74 4.56 19.42 7.63
CA GLY A 74 3.52 18.65 8.35
C GLY A 74 2.42 19.50 9.01
N ARG A 75 2.35 20.81 8.72
CA ARG A 75 1.35 21.73 9.30
C ARG A 75 -0.04 21.50 8.70
N VAL A 76 -1.09 21.71 9.51
CA VAL A 76 -2.51 21.62 9.10
C VAL A 76 -2.78 22.59 7.94
N TRP A 77 -2.35 23.83 8.14
CA TRP A 77 -2.59 24.94 7.23
C TRP A 77 -1.52 24.98 6.14
N ALA A 78 -1.76 24.26 5.05
CA ALA A 78 -0.88 24.19 3.89
C ALA A 78 -1.08 25.36 2.90
N PHE A 79 -1.25 26.61 3.36
CA PHE A 79 -1.61 27.75 2.50
C PHE A 79 -0.59 27.99 1.38
N LYS A 80 0.69 27.68 1.65
CA LYS A 80 1.79 27.77 0.68
C LYS A 80 1.66 26.81 -0.51
N HIS A 81 0.80 25.80 -0.39
CA HIS A 81 0.52 24.78 -1.41
C HIS A 81 -0.87 24.95 -2.04
N GLY A 82 -1.53 26.10 -1.80
CA GLY A 82 -2.79 26.49 -2.42
C GLY A 82 -4.01 26.42 -1.48
N PHE A 83 -5.01 27.25 -1.77
CA PHE A 83 -6.25 27.33 -0.97
C PHE A 83 -7.04 26.02 -1.00
N SER A 84 -7.13 25.37 -2.17
CA SER A 84 -7.81 24.08 -2.32
C SER A 84 -7.15 22.95 -1.53
N THR A 85 -5.82 23.00 -1.35
CA THR A 85 -5.08 22.04 -0.52
C THR A 85 -5.42 22.22 0.97
N CYS A 86 -5.57 23.46 1.45
CA CYS A 86 -6.06 23.76 2.80
C CYS A 86 -7.52 23.33 3.00
N ALA A 87 -8.39 23.66 2.06
CA ALA A 87 -9.84 23.41 2.19
C ALA A 87 -10.19 21.92 2.09
N LEU A 88 -9.50 21.16 1.24
CA LEU A 88 -9.74 19.74 1.00
C LEU A 88 -8.75 18.88 1.77
N GLN A 89 -8.53 19.20 3.04
CA GLN A 89 -7.67 18.40 3.91
C GLN A 89 -8.32 17.02 4.16
N PRO A 90 -7.55 15.91 4.13
CA PRO A 90 -8.05 14.63 4.60
C PRO A 90 -8.38 14.75 6.11
N TRP A 91 -9.67 14.68 6.43
CA TRP A 91 -10.20 14.79 7.81
C TRP A 91 -9.96 13.54 8.68
N LEU A 92 -9.34 12.51 8.11
CA LEU A 92 -9.07 11.25 8.78
C LEU A 92 -8.00 11.46 9.88
N LEU A 93 -8.48 11.67 11.11
CA LEU A 93 -7.70 11.91 12.33
C LEU A 93 -6.59 10.88 12.62
N HIS A 94 -6.67 9.69 12.04
CA HIS A 94 -5.76 8.57 12.35
C HIS A 94 -4.53 8.48 11.43
N GLU A 95 -4.49 9.27 10.36
CA GLU A 95 -3.39 9.25 9.39
C GLU A 95 -2.52 10.50 9.59
N PHE A 96 -1.35 10.30 10.21
CA PHE A 96 -0.40 11.37 10.50
C PHE A 96 0.01 12.14 9.23
N ARG A 97 0.38 13.42 9.39
CA ARG A 97 0.95 14.23 8.31
C ARG A 97 2.43 13.91 8.17
N LEU A 98 2.90 13.75 6.94
CA LEU A 98 4.28 13.44 6.65
C LEU A 98 5.04 14.74 6.34
N PRO A 99 5.88 15.25 7.24
CA PRO A 99 6.79 16.32 6.88
C PRO A 99 7.86 15.77 5.92
N VAL A 100 8.09 16.48 4.83
CA VAL A 100 9.01 16.10 3.76
C VAL A 100 9.94 17.25 3.41
N ALA A 101 11.20 16.93 3.13
CA ALA A 101 12.23 17.86 2.67
C ALA A 101 12.53 17.65 1.18
N VAL A 102 13.11 18.68 0.54
CA VAL A 102 13.48 18.61 -0.88
C VAL A 102 14.59 17.57 -1.08
N GLY A 103 14.45 16.74 -2.11
CA GLY A 103 15.40 15.66 -2.44
C GLY A 103 15.13 14.34 -1.73
N GLU A 104 14.13 14.27 -0.84
CA GLU A 104 13.68 13.00 -0.27
C GLU A 104 12.84 12.20 -1.28
N ARG A 105 12.89 10.87 -1.16
CA ARG A 105 12.08 9.94 -1.96
C ARG A 105 10.94 9.38 -1.13
N VAL A 106 9.75 9.34 -1.69
CA VAL A 106 8.54 8.87 -1.02
C VAL A 106 7.86 7.83 -1.89
N LEU A 107 7.53 6.70 -1.29
CA LEU A 107 6.72 5.66 -1.92
C LEU A 107 5.23 5.96 -1.66
N VAL A 108 4.51 6.38 -2.70
CA VAL A 108 3.11 6.80 -2.65
C VAL A 108 2.21 5.61 -2.93
N SER A 109 1.22 5.38 -2.05
CA SER A 109 0.28 4.25 -2.17
C SER A 109 -1.18 4.69 -2.34
N ARG A 110 -1.52 5.93 -1.97
CA ARG A 110 -2.86 6.51 -2.16
C ARG A 110 -2.74 7.96 -2.57
N TRP A 111 -3.65 8.41 -3.42
CA TRP A 111 -3.74 9.81 -3.80
C TRP A 111 -5.19 10.28 -3.86
N SER A 112 -5.37 11.57 -3.60
CA SER A 112 -6.58 12.34 -3.84
C SER A 112 -6.21 13.52 -4.75
N ARG A 113 -7.16 14.42 -5.02
CA ARG A 113 -6.97 15.55 -5.93
C ARG A 113 -5.82 16.48 -5.52
N HIS A 114 -5.63 16.72 -4.22
CA HIS A 114 -4.61 17.66 -3.70
C HIS A 114 -3.63 17.03 -2.70
N TRP A 115 -3.86 15.79 -2.27
CA TRP A 115 -3.11 15.14 -1.20
C TRP A 115 -2.64 13.75 -1.65
N MET A 116 -1.45 13.36 -1.21
CA MET A 116 -0.88 12.04 -1.42
C MET A 116 -0.52 11.43 -0.08
N TYR A 117 -0.69 10.12 0.03
CA TYR A 117 -0.28 9.33 1.18
C TYR A 117 0.89 8.43 0.78
N GLY A 118 1.98 8.54 1.51
CA GLY A 118 3.17 7.78 1.22
C GLY A 118 4.02 7.47 2.45
N ILE A 119 5.08 6.72 2.18
CA ILE A 119 6.09 6.30 3.14
C ILE A 119 7.42 6.91 2.70
N LEU A 120 8.11 7.57 3.62
CA LEU A 120 9.43 8.13 3.35
C LEU A 120 10.45 7.00 3.18
N MET A 121 11.17 6.99 2.07
CA MET A 121 12.28 6.08 1.83
C MET A 121 13.52 6.67 2.51
N LEU A 122 14.04 5.99 3.52
CA LEU A 122 15.30 6.40 4.13
C LEU A 122 16.46 5.93 3.24
N THR A 123 17.16 6.86 2.61
CA THR A 123 18.27 6.56 1.68
C THR A 123 19.57 6.17 2.40
N ASN A 124 19.71 6.45 3.70
CA ASN A 124 20.99 6.36 4.43
C ASN A 124 20.96 5.48 5.68
N CYS A 125 19.97 4.60 5.81
CA CYS A 125 20.03 3.62 6.88
C CYS A 125 20.83 2.39 6.41
N GLY A 126 22.04 2.24 6.92
CA GLY A 126 22.72 0.93 6.92
C GLY A 126 21.85 -0.12 7.60
N ASP A 127 22.17 -1.40 7.35
CA ASP A 127 21.37 -2.60 7.65
C ASP A 127 20.88 -2.80 9.11
N GLU A 128 21.17 -1.85 10.01
CA GLU A 128 20.75 -1.80 11.43
C GLU A 128 19.62 -0.80 11.74
N CYS A 129 18.93 -0.24 10.73
CA CYS A 129 17.81 0.65 11.03
C CYS A 129 16.57 -0.09 11.50
N ASN A 130 16.41 -0.06 12.82
CA ASN A 130 15.17 -0.13 13.57
C ASN A 130 13.91 0.11 12.70
N CYS A 131 13.24 -0.99 12.32
CA CYS A 131 12.03 -1.01 11.46
C CYS A 131 10.83 -0.29 12.09
N HIS A 132 10.98 0.26 13.29
CA HIS A 132 9.96 0.95 14.05
C HIS A 132 9.76 2.44 13.69
N ASN A 133 10.68 3.07 12.94
CA ASN A 133 10.59 4.49 12.56
C ASN A 133 10.20 4.72 11.09
N ILE A 134 9.32 3.88 10.54
CA ILE A 134 8.75 4.10 9.21
C ILE A 134 7.81 5.31 9.27
N ARG A 135 8.29 6.46 8.78
CA ARG A 135 7.50 7.69 8.70
C ARG A 135 6.54 7.60 7.52
N ARG A 136 5.25 7.58 7.83
CA ARG A 136 4.16 7.48 6.86
C ARG A 136 3.13 8.56 7.11
N GLY A 137 2.53 9.07 6.04
CA GLY A 137 1.51 10.10 6.21
C GLY A 137 1.11 10.83 4.94
N TRP A 138 0.22 11.80 5.14
CA TRP A 138 -0.28 12.68 4.08
C TRP A 138 0.61 13.89 3.86
N PHE A 139 0.81 14.23 2.59
CA PHE A 139 1.50 15.45 2.15
C PHE A 139 0.82 16.02 0.89
N PRO A 140 0.98 17.32 0.58
CA PRO A 140 0.39 17.92 -0.61
C PRO A 140 0.94 17.34 -1.92
N LYS A 141 0.07 17.10 -2.89
CA LYS A 141 0.44 16.62 -4.23
C LYS A 141 1.43 17.54 -4.95
N SER A 142 1.34 18.85 -4.71
CA SER A 142 2.26 19.86 -5.27
C SER A 142 3.71 19.70 -4.83
N CYS A 143 3.98 18.94 -3.76
CA CYS A 143 5.34 18.70 -3.26
C CYS A 143 6.10 17.63 -4.03
N ALA A 144 5.39 16.73 -4.72
CA ALA A 144 5.97 15.53 -5.30
C ALA A 144 5.96 15.55 -6.82
N ARG A 145 7.00 15.00 -7.41
CA ARG A 145 7.13 14.70 -8.84
C ARG A 145 7.39 13.21 -9.00
N LEU A 146 6.70 12.58 -9.94
CA LEU A 146 6.92 11.16 -10.24
C LEU A 146 8.36 10.97 -10.69
N VAL A 147 9.06 10.01 -10.08
CA VAL A 147 10.37 9.58 -10.58
C VAL A 147 10.08 8.69 -11.77
N GLU A 148 10.31 9.19 -12.98
CA GLU A 148 10.38 8.30 -14.13
C GLU A 148 11.54 7.35 -13.87
N MET A 149 11.22 6.07 -13.65
CA MET A 149 12.23 5.03 -13.71
C MET A 149 12.82 5.11 -15.11
N SER A 150 14.02 5.67 -15.23
CA SER A 150 14.88 5.41 -16.37
C SER A 150 15.06 3.90 -16.37
N VAL A 151 14.27 3.20 -17.20
CA VAL A 151 14.57 1.83 -17.56
C VAL A 151 16.01 1.89 -18.03
N ASP A 152 16.93 1.29 -17.27
CA ASP A 152 18.33 1.23 -17.64
C ASP A 152 18.38 0.67 -19.07
N ASN A 153 18.63 1.56 -20.04
CA ASN A 153 18.64 1.24 -21.46
C ASN A 153 19.67 0.13 -21.75
N SER A 154 20.60 -0.12 -20.83
CA SER A 154 21.55 -1.22 -20.87
C SER A 154 20.88 -2.61 -20.86
N LEU A 155 19.77 -2.83 -20.14
CA LEU A 155 19.09 -4.14 -20.13
C LEU A 155 18.24 -4.37 -21.39
N VAL A 156 17.71 -3.29 -21.98
CA VAL A 156 16.96 -3.35 -23.24
C VAL A 156 17.92 -3.58 -24.43
N GLU A 157 19.06 -2.90 -24.47
CA GLU A 157 20.11 -3.14 -25.47
C GLU A 157 20.67 -4.57 -25.41
N ASN A 158 20.97 -5.08 -24.22
CA ASN A 158 21.50 -6.44 -24.06
C ASN A 158 20.50 -7.53 -24.49
N ASN A 159 19.20 -7.32 -24.24
CA ASN A 159 18.16 -8.24 -24.71
C ASN A 159 17.94 -8.14 -26.23
N ASN A 160 18.09 -6.97 -26.83
CA ASN A 160 17.97 -6.78 -28.27
C ASN A 160 19.20 -7.30 -29.03
N LEU A 161 20.40 -7.20 -28.45
CA LEU A 161 21.63 -7.82 -28.99
C LEU A 161 21.55 -9.35 -28.97
N LYS A 162 21.08 -9.95 -27.88
CA LYS A 162 20.86 -11.41 -27.79
C LYS A 162 19.85 -11.93 -28.82
N ARG A 163 18.83 -11.14 -29.18
CA ARG A 163 17.84 -11.50 -30.22
C ARG A 163 18.36 -11.35 -31.65
N LYS A 164 19.40 -10.54 -31.90
CA LYS A 164 20.03 -10.39 -33.21
C LYS A 164 21.11 -11.44 -33.51
N LEU A 165 21.58 -12.14 -32.48
CA LEU A 165 22.60 -13.19 -32.57
C LEU A 165 22.03 -14.61 -32.52
N SER A 166 20.70 -14.73 -32.42
CA SER A 166 19.92 -15.96 -32.60
C SER A 166 19.29 -15.95 -33.98
#